data_AF-A0A321L812-F1
#
_entry.id   AF-A0A321L812-F1
#
_cell.length_a   1.000
_cell.length_b   1.000
_cell.length_c   1.000
_cell.angle_alpha   90.00
_cell.angle_beta   90.00
_cell.angle_gamma   90.00
#
_symmetry.space_group_name_H-M   'P 1'
#
loop_
_entity.id
_entity.type
_entity.pdbx_description
1 polymer ?
#
loop_
_entity_poly.entity_id
_entity_poly.type
_entity_poly.pdbx_seq_one_letter_code
_entity_poly.pdbx_strand_id
1 'polypeptide(L)'
;MIKVEERLMDPRMFFYMVLSIVMSGYDAVATMRHIGRGIAAEGNPLMDSLIRRNAVEFFLIKMAVTAVCLMLCYSFSHLRTARIGIQLTVALYSLVCLYHVGILILG
;
A
#
# COMPACT_ATOMS: atom_id res chain seq x y z
N MET A 1 -23.74 24.69 -10.24
CA MET A 1 -23.60 23.72 -9.14
C MET A 1 -23.20 22.40 -9.76
N ILE A 2 -21.97 21.97 -9.50
CA ILE A 2 -21.27 20.89 -10.19
C ILE A 2 -22.01 19.58 -9.89
N LYS A 3 -22.33 18.80 -10.92
CA LYS A 3 -22.79 17.40 -10.83
C LYS A 3 -21.69 16.52 -10.21
N VAL A 4 -21.44 16.68 -8.91
CA VAL A 4 -20.47 15.89 -8.15
C VAL A 4 -21.08 14.53 -7.75
N GLU A 5 -22.40 14.46 -7.61
CA GLU A 5 -23.08 13.30 -7.02
C GLU A 5 -23.35 12.09 -7.94
N GLU A 6 -23.26 12.23 -9.27
CA GLU A 6 -23.64 11.15 -10.21
C GLU A 6 -22.48 10.54 -11.01
N ARG A 7 -21.22 10.84 -10.69
CA ARG A 7 -20.15 9.92 -11.11
C ARG A 7 -20.21 8.72 -10.21
N LEU A 8 -21.02 7.74 -10.60
CA LEU A 8 -20.97 6.35 -10.14
C LEU A 8 -19.49 5.95 -10.05
N MET A 9 -18.92 6.10 -8.86
CA MET A 9 -17.53 5.75 -8.64
C MET A 9 -17.46 4.24 -8.74
N ASP A 10 -16.63 3.73 -9.64
CA ASP A 10 -16.55 2.29 -9.92
C ASP A 10 -16.35 1.51 -8.61
N PRO A 11 -17.37 0.76 -8.13
CA PRO A 11 -17.32 0.10 -6.82
C PRO A 11 -16.21 -0.95 -6.77
N ARG A 12 -15.83 -1.50 -7.93
CA ARG A 12 -14.70 -2.42 -8.04
C ARG A 12 -13.37 -1.70 -7.80
N MET A 13 -13.19 -0.50 -8.35
CA MET A 13 -11.97 0.29 -8.11
C MET A 13 -11.89 0.79 -6.67
N PHE A 14 -13.04 1.13 -6.07
CA PHE A 14 -13.11 1.45 -4.64
C PHE A 14 -12.64 0.26 -3.79
N PHE A 15 -13.15 -0.93 -4.07
CA PHE A 15 -12.74 -2.14 -3.38
C PHE A 15 -11.23 -2.40 -3.53
N TYR A 16 -10.67 -2.27 -4.74
CA TYR A 16 -9.23 -2.42 -4.97
C TYR A 16 -8.38 -1.37 -4.23
N MET A 17 -8.87 -0.14 -4.14
CA MET A 17 -8.25 0.93 -3.37
C MET A 17 -8.17 0.56 -1.89
N VAL A 18 -9.31 0.19 -1.28
CA VAL A 18 -9.38 -0.20 0.13
C VAL A 18 -8.52 -1.43 0.40
N LEU A 19 -8.61 -2.45 -0.46
CA LEU A 19 -7.80 -3.67 -0.36
C LEU A 19 -6.31 -3.36 -0.36
N SER A 20 -5.86 -2.48 -1.26
CA SER A 20 -4.45 -2.07 -1.34
C SER A 20 -3.98 -1.33 -0.09
N ILE A 21 -4.82 -0.49 0.51
CA ILE A 21 -4.50 0.21 1.77
C ILE A 21 -4.34 -0.80 2.90
N VAL A 22 -5.24 -1.79 3.01
CA VAL A 22 -5.15 -2.85 4.02
C VAL A 22 -3.88 -3.68 3.83
N MET A 23 -3.57 -4.08 2.58
CA MET A 23 -2.34 -4.82 2.29
C MET A 23 -1.08 -4.01 2.58
N SER A 24 -1.09 -2.69 2.33
CA SER A 24 0.02 -1.79 2.70
C SER A 24 0.24 -1.74 4.20
N GLY A 25 -0.85 -1.72 4.99
CA GLY A 25 -0.77 -1.79 6.44
C GLY A 25 -0.17 -3.11 6.92
N TYR A 26 -0.57 -4.23 6.32
CA TYR A 26 0.02 -5.54 6.62
C TYR A 26 1.51 -5.58 6.27
N ASP A 27 1.90 -5.13 5.08
CA ASP A 27 3.30 -5.02 4.64
C ASP A 27 4.12 -4.17 5.61
N ALA A 28 3.62 -3.00 6.03
CA ALA A 28 4.31 -2.15 7.01
C ALA A 28 4.60 -2.90 8.33
N VAL A 29 3.59 -3.60 8.87
CA VAL A 29 3.75 -4.38 10.11
C VAL A 29 4.71 -5.56 9.92
N ALA A 30 4.58 -6.29 8.81
CA ALA A 30 5.43 -7.44 8.52
C ALA A 30 6.90 -7.00 8.33
N THR A 31 7.14 -5.96 7.54
CA THR A 31 8.45 -5.34 7.35
C THR A 31 9.12 -4.97 8.67
N MET A 32 8.42 -4.24 9.55
CA MET A 32 8.95 -3.90 10.88
C MET A 32 9.32 -5.15 11.70
N ARG A 33 8.50 -6.20 11.64
CA ARG A 33 8.75 -7.46 12.36
C ARG A 33 9.95 -8.23 11.80
N HIS A 34 10.09 -8.31 10.48
CA HIS A 34 11.20 -9.06 9.85
C HIS A 34 12.54 -8.34 10.04
N ILE A 35 12.56 -7.01 9.91
CA ILE A 35 13.75 -6.19 10.19
C ILE A 35 14.10 -6.28 11.68
N GLY A 36 13.12 -6.19 12.58
CA GLY A 36 13.34 -6.35 14.01
C GLY A 36 13.89 -7.72 14.43
N ARG A 37 13.68 -8.76 13.61
CA ARG A 37 14.24 -10.11 13.79
C ARG A 37 15.59 -10.31 13.08
N GLY A 38 16.06 -9.34 12.30
CA GLY A 38 17.28 -9.45 11.49
C GLY A 38 17.17 -10.40 10.29
N ILE A 39 15.94 -10.78 9.89
CA ILE A 39 15.70 -11.75 8.80
C ILE A 39 15.68 -11.07 7.43
N ALA A 40 15.29 -9.79 7.39
CA ALA A 40 15.21 -9.01 6.17
C ALA A 40 15.79 -7.61 6.39
N ALA A 41 16.20 -6.97 5.29
CA ALA A 41 16.60 -5.56 5.26
C ALA A 41 15.62 -4.77 4.38
N GLU A 42 15.36 -3.52 4.74
CA GLU A 42 14.53 -2.62 3.93
C GLU A 42 15.30 -2.22 2.66
N GLY A 43 14.76 -2.53 1.49
CA GLY A 43 15.40 -2.19 0.21
C GLY A 43 15.31 -0.71 -0.13
N ASN A 44 14.34 0.01 0.44
CA ASN A 44 14.18 1.44 0.23
C ASN A 44 14.94 2.25 1.29
N PRO A 45 16.04 2.97 0.94
CA PRO A 45 16.87 3.66 1.91
C PRO A 45 16.13 4.76 2.68
N LEU A 46 15.12 5.39 2.07
CA LEU A 46 14.27 6.37 2.75
C LEU A 46 13.41 5.69 3.82
N MET A 47 12.81 4.56 3.50
CA MET A 47 12.00 3.79 4.45
C MET A 47 12.87 3.18 5.55
N ASP A 48 14.08 2.71 5.23
CA ASP A 48 15.04 2.20 6.22
C ASP A 48 15.38 3.29 7.25
N SER A 49 15.61 4.52 6.78
CA SER A 49 15.86 5.66 7.68
C SER A 49 14.68 5.95 8.63
N LEU A 50 13.45 5.82 8.14
CA LEU A 50 12.24 6.04 8.93
C LEU A 50 12.05 4.93 9.98
N ILE A 51 12.23 3.66 9.59
CA ILE A 51 12.11 2.51 10.49
C ILE A 51 13.14 2.61 11.63
N ARG A 52 14.39 2.97 11.31
CA ARG A 52 15.47 3.13 12.31
C ARG A 52 15.21 4.29 13.27
N ARG A 53 14.52 5.33 12.83
CA ARG A 53 14.20 6.49 13.66
C ARG A 53 12.99 6.23 14.56
N ASN A 54 11.88 5.81 13.97
CA ASN A 54 10.64 5.52 14.69
C ASN A 54 9.70 4.64 13.84
N ALA A 55 9.44 3.43 14.33
CA ALA A 55 8.52 2.46 13.71
C ALA A 55 7.10 3.03 13.45
N VAL A 56 6.58 3.85 14.36
CA VAL A 56 5.26 4.48 14.22
C VAL A 56 5.28 5.55 13.13
N GLU A 57 6.35 6.35 13.06
CA GLU A 57 6.52 7.36 12.01
C GLU A 57 6.58 6.71 10.62
N PHE A 58 7.34 5.62 10.48
CA PHE A 58 7.36 4.80 9.27
C PHE A 58 5.96 4.32 8.86
N PHE A 59 5.23 3.71 9.79
CA PHE A 59 3.89 3.20 9.53
C PHE A 59 2.94 4.31 9.06
N LEU A 60 2.91 5.44 9.78
CA LEU A 60 2.03 6.56 9.46
C LEU A 60 2.36 7.17 8.09
N ILE A 61 3.63 7.39 7.78
CA ILE A 61 4.06 7.95 6.49
C ILE A 61 3.72 6.99 5.35
N LYS A 62 4.02 5.69 5.50
CA LYS A 62 3.71 4.68 4.48
C LYS A 62 2.21 4.61 4.22
N MET A 63 1.39 4.59 5.28
CA MET A 63 -0.06 4.58 5.15
C MET A 63 -0.60 5.87 4.51
N ALA A 64 -0.10 7.04 4.92
CA ALA A 64 -0.53 8.32 4.36
C ALA A 64 -0.19 8.44 2.87
N VAL A 65 1.04 8.10 2.48
CA VAL A 65 1.48 8.14 1.08
C VAL A 65 0.65 7.18 0.23
N THR A 66 0.50 5.91 0.66
CA THR A 66 -0.30 4.93 -0.08
C THR A 66 -1.75 5.38 -0.22
N ALA A 67 -2.38 5.85 0.86
CA ALA A 67 -3.77 6.30 0.84
C ALA A 67 -3.96 7.52 -0.08
N VAL A 68 -3.10 8.54 0.00
CA VAL A 68 -3.19 9.74 -0.84
C VAL A 68 -3.00 9.40 -2.32
N CYS A 69 -1.98 8.61 -2.66
CA CYS A 69 -1.76 8.19 -4.06
C CYS A 69 -2.95 7.41 -4.62
N LEU A 70 -3.49 6.47 -3.84
CA LEU A 70 -4.62 5.65 -4.27
C LEU A 70 -5.93 6.44 -4.34
N MET A 71 -6.18 7.38 -3.41
CA MET A 71 -7.32 8.30 -3.48
C MET A 71 -7.26 9.20 -4.72
N LEU A 72 -6.06 9.67 -5.09
CA LEU A 72 -5.85 10.40 -6.34
C LEU A 72 -6.16 9.51 -7.55
N CYS A 73 -5.58 8.31 -7.63
CA CYS A 73 -5.90 7.37 -8.73
C CYS A 73 -7.40 7.04 -8.79
N TYR A 74 -8.06 6.88 -7.65
CA TYR A 74 -9.50 6.60 -7.59
C TYR A 74 -10.33 7.80 -8.07
N SER A 75 -9.95 9.02 -7.69
CA SER A 75 -10.58 10.26 -8.19
C SER A 75 -10.47 10.38 -9.72
N PHE A 76 -9.37 9.89 -10.28
CA PHE A 76 -9.13 9.83 -11.73
C PHE A 76 -9.49 8.47 -12.37
N SER A 77 -10.27 7.61 -11.70
CA SER A 77 -10.60 6.24 -12.18
C SER A 77 -11.34 6.18 -13.52
N HIS A 78 -11.89 7.29 -14.00
CA HIS A 78 -12.40 7.41 -15.36
C HIS A 78 -11.28 7.23 -16.42
N LEU A 79 -10.04 7.59 -16.10
CA LEU A 79 -8.86 7.36 -16.94
C LEU A 79 -8.41 5.90 -16.84
N ARG A 80 -8.08 5.30 -18.00
CA ARG A 80 -7.58 3.91 -18.07
C ARG A 80 -6.27 3.74 -17.30
N THR A 81 -5.38 4.73 -17.37
CA THR A 81 -4.09 4.73 -16.67
C THR A 81 -4.26 4.66 -15.15
N ALA A 82 -5.22 5.39 -14.58
CA ALA A 82 -5.48 5.37 -13.15
C ALA A 82 -6.03 4.02 -12.67
N ARG A 83 -6.90 3.38 -13.46
CA ARG A 83 -7.40 2.02 -13.19
C ARG A 83 -6.28 0.98 -13.23
N ILE A 84 -5.42 1.05 -14.24
CA ILE A 84 -4.24 0.19 -14.34
C ILE A 84 -3.33 0.41 -13.13
N GLY A 85 -3.12 1.66 -12.70
CA GLY A 85 -2.36 1.99 -11.50
C GLY A 85 -2.90 1.26 -10.26
N ILE A 86 -4.19 1.38 -9.96
CA ILE A 86 -4.83 0.70 -8.82
C ILE A 86 -4.68 -0.82 -8.92
N GLN A 87 -4.94 -1.40 -10.10
CA GLN A 87 -4.83 -2.84 -10.32
C GLN A 87 -3.39 -3.36 -10.14
N LEU A 88 -2.40 -2.62 -10.65
CA LEU A 88 -0.99 -2.93 -10.45
C LEU A 88 -0.62 -2.84 -8.97
N THR A 89 -1.11 -1.84 -8.26
CA THR A 89 -0.89 -1.72 -6.81
C THR A 89 -1.42 -2.94 -6.05
N VAL A 90 -2.64 -3.41 -6.35
CA VAL A 90 -3.17 -4.65 -5.76
C VAL A 90 -2.27 -5.85 -6.08
N ALA A 91 -1.82 -5.99 -7.33
CA ALA A 91 -0.97 -7.10 -7.74
C ALA A 91 0.38 -7.08 -7.00
N LEU A 92 1.03 -5.91 -6.93
CA LEU A 92 2.30 -5.73 -6.22
C LEU A 92 2.15 -6.01 -4.73
N TYR A 93 1.14 -5.46 -4.08
CA TYR A 93 0.91 -5.74 -2.66
C TYR A 93 0.56 -7.20 -2.39
N SER A 94 -0.14 -7.87 -3.30
CA SER A 94 -0.38 -9.31 -3.19
C SER A 94 0.94 -10.10 -3.21
N LEU A 95 1.87 -9.76 -4.12
CA LEU A 95 3.19 -10.37 -4.19
C LEU A 95 4.01 -10.11 -2.91
N VAL A 96 4.01 -8.87 -2.41
CA VAL A 96 4.71 -8.51 -1.16
C VAL A 96 4.10 -9.24 0.04
N CYS A 97 2.78 -9.37 0.12
CA CYS A 97 2.13 -10.14 1.18
C CYS A 97 2.56 -11.61 1.14
N LEU A 98 2.59 -12.23 -0.05
CA LEU A 98 3.07 -13.60 -0.22
C LEU A 98 4.54 -13.74 0.17
N TYR A 99 5.38 -12.76 -0.16
CA TYR A 99 6.78 -12.73 0.26
C TYR A 99 6.91 -12.73 1.79
N HIS A 100 6.15 -11.88 2.49
CA HIS A 100 6.12 -11.86 3.96
C HIS A 100 5.64 -13.18 4.57
N VAL A 101 4.60 -13.79 3.99
CA VAL A 101 4.14 -15.11 4.41
C VAL A 101 5.24 -16.16 4.21
N GLY A 102 5.95 -16.11 3.09
CA GLY A 102 7.11 -16.97 2.83
C GLY A 102 8.20 -16.83 3.88
N ILE A 103 8.57 -15.59 4.24
CA ILE A 103 9.52 -15.34 5.33
C ILE A 103 8.99 -15.87 6.66
N LEU A 104 7.70 -15.64 6.97
CA LEU A 104 7.11 -16.09 8.23
C LEU A 104 7.14 -17.62 8.40
N ILE A 105 7.02 -18.36 7.29
CA ILE A 105 7.00 -19.83 7.28
C ILE A 105 8.42 -20.42 7.27
N LEU A 106 9.34 -19.80 6.54
CA LEU A 106 10.67 -20.37 6.24
C LEU A 106 11.83 -19.75 7.05
N GLY A 107 11.62 -18.58 7.67
CA GLY A 107 12.63 -17.83 8.43
C GLY A 107 12.37 -17.81 9.93
#